data_AF-A0A9W7EQM1-F1
#
_entry.id   AF-A0A9W7EQM1-F1
#
_cell.length_a   1.000
_cell.length_b   1.000
_cell.length_c   1.000
_cell.angle_alpha   90.00
_cell.angle_beta   90.00
_cell.angle_gamma   90.00
#
_symmetry.space_group_name_H-M   'P 1'
#
loop_
_entity.id
_entity.type
_entity.pdbx_description
1 polymer ?
#
loop_
_entity_poly.entity_id
_entity_poly.type
_entity_poly.pdbx_seq_one_letter_code
_entity_poly.pdbx_strand_id
1 'polypeptide(L)'
;MYESVENWFVFSDLHASTSTIPQTVETLNVLINKVRSYEGGRNNGVLFLGDFFHSRGSIPVPLLNSLCSTLSHSHWTSTPTIMIPGNHDQITLSGSSHSLQFLETIMPKCRVIDEPTILLNAAFVPYRRDPNIWKKDIPELINNYTSPIKAFFVHADVKGAKMNSNYTSKSELTLSQFPPVPIYSGHFHLPQTLKSKNKSKNNKITYIGSPYQQSFSEAGDVKRFLVLNKEFEVKESLEVGRVGREYFIGLENVGECVEGDVVRVDIVEGDTEAEENVKPHIQNLKDKGVDVIIRRIQRTKNNPTPLINEPPNASMSDSETTLSFLSSLNYTSESPIHSKVLSTLNNVTSTSKPSRVNLELSEIDLKGFASFKSKQEYPLGSRGLVLLKGGSSSNGVGKTSLAWAGMWALTGQLDERAVNDASVVSIINDRSKNAEVTLRGKVNERDFVVSRSKTKTKTRLSFFVDGKDETLQTAKDTQEVINEMCGSYSTLSRCVFLNQFMSGDMLSGSDSSLLEALSKLADVDKFREARKICSEEARELQKERLSLEGGLSVRINDERIAMEVS
;
A
#
# COMPACT_ATOMS: atom_id res chain seq x y z
N MET A 1 40.02 2.25 3.31
CA MET A 1 39.33 1.50 2.22
C MET A 1 38.53 2.43 1.32
N TYR A 2 37.61 3.21 1.86
CA TYR A 2 36.73 4.07 1.04
C TYR A 2 37.40 5.36 0.55
N GLU A 3 38.49 5.81 1.18
CA GLU A 3 39.23 7.03 0.78
C GLU A 3 39.89 6.93 -0.60
N SER A 4 40.18 5.72 -1.09
CA SER A 4 40.76 5.51 -2.42
C SER A 4 39.71 5.46 -3.53
N VAL A 5 38.43 5.69 -3.21
CA VAL A 5 37.34 5.69 -4.19
C VAL A 5 37.30 7.03 -4.92
N GLU A 6 37.45 7.00 -6.24
CA GLU A 6 37.42 8.17 -7.12
C GLU A 6 36.01 8.47 -7.65
N ASN A 7 35.21 7.42 -7.89
CA ASN A 7 33.83 7.54 -8.36
C ASN A 7 32.86 6.67 -7.56
N TRP A 8 31.69 7.20 -7.24
CA TRP A 8 30.60 6.52 -6.54
C TRP A 8 29.40 6.32 -7.45
N PHE A 9 28.99 5.06 -7.64
CA PHE A 9 27.78 4.68 -8.34
C PHE A 9 26.62 4.59 -7.36
N VAL A 10 25.60 5.41 -7.52
CA VAL A 10 24.49 5.57 -6.58
C VAL A 10 23.21 5.00 -7.17
N PHE A 11 22.54 4.15 -6.38
CA PHE A 11 21.22 3.58 -6.69
C PHE A 11 20.40 3.36 -5.40
N SER A 12 19.10 3.09 -5.52
CA SER A 12 18.19 2.89 -4.38
C SER A 12 16.97 2.09 -4.79
N ASP A 13 16.07 1.79 -3.86
CA ASP A 13 14.70 1.30 -4.13
C ASP A 13 14.67 0.04 -5.03
N LEU A 14 15.57 -0.90 -4.71
CA LEU A 14 15.72 -2.15 -5.46
C LEU A 14 14.52 -3.07 -5.25
N HIS A 15 13.87 -3.03 -4.07
CA HIS A 15 12.68 -3.80 -3.71
C HIS A 15 12.72 -5.27 -4.16
N ALA A 16 13.81 -5.97 -3.82
CA ALA A 16 13.97 -7.37 -4.11
C ALA A 16 12.86 -8.19 -3.44
N SER A 17 12.16 -8.99 -4.24
CA SER A 17 11.05 -9.86 -3.86
C SER A 17 11.10 -11.14 -4.69
N THR A 18 10.38 -12.19 -4.30
CA THR A 18 10.33 -13.44 -5.08
C THR A 18 9.92 -13.21 -6.54
N SER A 19 9.00 -12.28 -6.80
CA SER A 19 8.54 -11.93 -8.15
C SER A 19 9.53 -11.07 -8.95
N THR A 20 10.50 -10.44 -8.29
CA THR A 20 11.46 -9.51 -8.92
C THR A 20 12.90 -10.00 -8.86
N ILE A 21 13.15 -11.26 -8.44
CA ILE A 21 14.51 -11.85 -8.37
C ILE A 21 15.26 -11.70 -9.71
N PRO A 22 14.69 -12.09 -10.88
CA PRO A 22 15.42 -12.01 -12.14
C PRO A 22 15.90 -10.59 -12.46
N GLN A 23 15.01 -9.61 -12.34
CA GLN A 23 15.28 -8.20 -12.59
C GLN A 23 16.28 -7.62 -11.59
N THR A 24 16.18 -8.05 -10.32
CA THR A 24 17.11 -7.66 -9.27
C THR A 24 18.53 -8.14 -9.59
N VAL A 25 18.69 -9.43 -9.93
CA VAL A 25 19.99 -10.01 -10.26
C VAL A 25 20.58 -9.37 -11.52
N GLU A 26 19.77 -9.20 -12.56
CA GLU A 26 20.18 -8.54 -13.79
C GLU A 26 20.64 -7.09 -13.54
N THR A 27 19.88 -6.32 -12.75
CA THR A 27 20.24 -4.95 -12.37
C THR A 27 21.59 -4.91 -11.65
N LEU A 28 21.79 -5.80 -10.67
CA LEU A 28 23.04 -5.87 -9.91
C LEU A 28 24.22 -6.24 -10.83
N ASN A 29 24.01 -7.12 -11.81
CA ASN A 29 25.02 -7.47 -12.82
C ASN A 29 25.33 -6.29 -13.75
N VAL A 30 24.31 -5.59 -14.25
CA VAL A 30 24.48 -4.39 -15.08
C VAL A 30 25.26 -3.32 -14.31
N LEU A 31 24.87 -3.05 -13.06
CA LEU A 31 25.53 -2.08 -12.20
C LEU A 31 27.00 -2.43 -11.99
N ILE A 32 27.30 -3.66 -11.54
CA ILE A 32 28.68 -4.02 -11.23
C ILE A 32 29.56 -4.04 -12.48
N ASN A 33 29.02 -4.42 -13.64
CA ASN A 33 29.74 -4.35 -14.91
C ASN A 33 30.07 -2.89 -15.28
N LYS A 34 29.10 -1.97 -15.16
CA LYS A 34 29.31 -0.53 -15.37
C LYS A 34 30.36 0.03 -14.41
N VAL A 35 30.30 -0.32 -13.12
CA VAL A 35 31.29 0.08 -12.11
C VAL A 35 32.71 -0.34 -12.51
N ARG A 36 32.87 -1.55 -13.05
CA ARG A 36 34.17 -2.11 -13.43
C ARG A 36 34.72 -1.57 -14.74
N SER A 37 33.86 -1.28 -15.71
CA SER A 37 34.26 -0.74 -17.01
C SER A 37 34.46 0.78 -17.00
N TYR A 38 33.96 1.49 -15.99
CA TYR A 38 34.10 2.93 -15.88
C TYR A 38 35.54 3.35 -15.56
N GLU A 39 35.90 4.58 -15.94
CA GLU A 39 37.19 5.16 -15.58
C GLU A 39 37.43 5.10 -14.06
N GLY A 40 38.67 4.88 -13.64
CA GLY A 40 39.01 4.57 -12.25
C GLY A 40 38.98 3.07 -11.91
N GLY A 41 38.28 2.24 -12.69
CA GLY A 41 38.32 0.78 -12.61
C GLY A 41 38.08 0.21 -11.21
N ARG A 42 39.15 -0.23 -10.52
CA ARG A 42 39.07 -0.78 -9.15
C ARG A 42 38.87 0.28 -8.06
N ASN A 43 39.04 1.55 -8.38
CA ASN A 43 38.81 2.68 -7.49
C ASN A 43 37.39 3.23 -7.58
N ASN A 44 36.46 2.48 -8.15
CA ASN A 44 35.04 2.82 -8.17
C ASN A 44 34.32 2.11 -7.02
N GLY A 45 33.38 2.80 -6.39
CA GLY A 45 32.57 2.31 -5.27
C GLY A 45 31.08 2.41 -5.55
N VAL A 46 30.27 1.79 -4.69
CA VAL A 46 28.80 1.76 -4.78
C VAL A 46 28.18 2.38 -3.53
N LEU A 47 27.17 3.23 -3.72
CA LEU A 47 26.29 3.75 -2.66
C LEU A 47 24.86 3.24 -2.90
N PHE A 48 24.28 2.58 -1.90
CA PHE A 48 22.89 2.13 -1.95
C PHE A 48 22.02 2.88 -0.94
N LEU A 49 21.01 3.61 -1.41
CA LEU A 49 20.21 4.53 -0.57
C LEU A 49 18.88 3.93 -0.10
N GLY A 50 18.90 2.67 0.33
CA GLY A 50 17.78 2.02 1.03
C GLY A 50 16.72 1.37 0.14
N ASP A 51 15.88 0.57 0.79
CA ASP A 51 14.85 -0.28 0.23
C ASP A 51 15.42 -1.38 -0.67
N PHE A 52 16.34 -2.18 -0.10
CA PHE A 52 16.91 -3.34 -0.78
C PHE A 52 15.86 -4.43 -0.97
N PHE A 53 15.06 -4.69 0.08
CA PHE A 53 13.99 -5.69 0.06
C PHE A 53 12.61 -5.04 -0.06
N HIS A 54 11.67 -5.76 -0.68
CA HIS A 54 10.28 -5.31 -0.74
C HIS A 54 9.51 -5.57 0.56
N SER A 55 9.73 -6.74 1.17
CA SER A 55 8.97 -7.20 2.36
C SER A 55 9.75 -7.01 3.64
N ARG A 56 9.05 -6.62 4.72
CA ARG A 56 9.59 -6.50 6.07
C ARG A 56 9.46 -7.82 6.82
N GLY A 57 10.38 -8.11 7.74
CA GLY A 57 10.23 -9.16 8.74
C GLY A 57 10.55 -10.59 8.26
N SER A 58 10.35 -10.91 6.99
CA SER A 58 10.67 -12.24 6.42
C SER A 58 11.28 -12.14 5.03
N ILE A 59 12.40 -12.83 4.82
CA ILE A 59 13.06 -12.96 3.52
C ILE A 59 12.93 -14.43 3.07
N PRO A 60 12.23 -14.72 1.95
CA PRO A 60 12.13 -16.08 1.43
C PRO A 60 13.51 -16.67 1.12
N VAL A 61 13.72 -17.95 1.44
CA VAL A 61 15.00 -18.65 1.23
C VAL A 61 15.48 -18.60 -0.23
N PRO A 62 14.63 -18.82 -1.26
CA PRO A 62 15.09 -18.72 -2.65
C PRO A 62 15.61 -17.33 -3.02
N LEU A 63 14.94 -16.27 -2.54
CA LEU A 63 15.38 -14.88 -2.72
C LEU A 63 16.75 -14.65 -2.06
N LEU A 64 16.89 -15.07 -0.81
CA LEU A 64 18.14 -14.95 -0.08
C LEU A 64 19.28 -15.67 -0.79
N ASN A 65 19.08 -16.93 -1.19
CA ASN A 65 20.10 -17.73 -1.86
C ASN A 65 20.55 -17.13 -3.20
N SER A 66 19.61 -16.67 -4.04
CA SER A 66 19.94 -15.98 -5.29
C SER A 66 20.79 -14.73 -5.04
N LEU A 67 20.39 -13.89 -4.09
CA LEU A 67 21.13 -12.68 -3.74
C LEU A 67 22.52 -12.99 -3.18
N CYS A 68 22.64 -13.98 -2.29
CA CYS A 68 23.92 -14.43 -1.75
C CYS A 68 24.85 -14.89 -2.88
N SER A 69 24.35 -15.70 -3.82
CA SER A 69 25.13 -16.14 -4.96
C SER A 69 25.62 -14.97 -5.81
N THR A 70 24.75 -14.00 -6.12
CA THR A 70 25.12 -12.82 -6.92
C THR A 70 26.14 -11.93 -6.20
N LEU A 71 25.93 -11.64 -4.93
CA LEU A 71 26.75 -10.69 -4.15
C LEU A 71 28.07 -11.31 -3.64
N SER A 72 28.17 -12.63 -3.56
CA SER A 72 29.43 -13.33 -3.26
C SER A 72 30.44 -13.32 -4.42
N HIS A 73 30.03 -12.88 -5.62
CA HIS A 73 30.91 -12.82 -6.79
C HIS A 73 32.10 -11.88 -6.52
N SER A 74 33.27 -12.22 -7.06
CA SER A 74 34.54 -11.50 -6.82
C SER A 74 34.47 -10.00 -7.13
N HIS A 75 33.62 -9.63 -8.09
CA HIS A 75 33.37 -8.24 -8.44
C HIS A 75 32.67 -7.49 -7.31
N TRP A 76 31.69 -8.07 -6.63
CA TRP A 76 31.03 -7.41 -5.50
C TRP A 76 31.92 -7.40 -4.26
N THR A 77 32.54 -8.53 -3.93
CA THR A 77 33.38 -8.66 -2.71
C THR A 77 34.62 -7.76 -2.72
N SER A 78 35.09 -7.34 -3.90
CA SER A 78 36.23 -6.43 -4.03
C SER A 78 35.88 -4.96 -4.30
N THR A 79 34.59 -4.63 -4.45
CA THR A 79 34.08 -3.25 -4.65
C THR A 79 33.72 -2.61 -3.30
N PRO A 80 34.31 -1.44 -2.95
CA PRO A 80 33.87 -0.67 -1.78
C PRO A 80 32.40 -0.29 -1.91
N THR A 81 31.59 -0.68 -0.93
CA THR A 81 30.14 -0.47 -0.95
C THR A 81 29.69 0.16 0.37
N ILE A 82 28.83 1.18 0.31
CA ILE A 82 28.16 1.74 1.50
C ILE A 82 26.65 1.66 1.25
N MET A 83 25.91 1.19 2.25
CA MET A 83 24.47 1.02 2.17
C MET A 83 23.81 1.66 3.38
N ILE A 84 22.64 2.26 3.20
CA ILE A 84 21.75 2.66 4.30
C ILE A 84 20.44 1.86 4.19
N PRO A 85 19.82 1.40 5.29
CA PRO A 85 18.50 0.79 5.25
C PRO A 85 17.41 1.83 4.96
N GLY A 86 16.49 1.47 4.07
CA GLY A 86 15.26 2.22 3.82
C GLY A 86 14.13 1.82 4.76
N ASN A 87 12.91 2.29 4.51
CA ASN A 87 11.77 1.94 5.36
C ASN A 87 11.38 0.46 5.22
N HIS A 88 11.47 -0.13 4.02
CA HIS A 88 11.14 -1.54 3.79
C HIS A 88 12.18 -2.51 4.35
N ASP A 89 13.40 -2.05 4.59
CA ASP A 89 14.44 -2.87 5.20
C ASP A 89 14.29 -2.98 6.73
N GLN A 90 13.55 -2.05 7.36
CA GLN A 90 13.42 -1.94 8.82
C GLN A 90 12.14 -2.62 9.35
N ILE A 91 12.30 -3.39 10.43
CA ILE A 91 11.19 -4.08 11.14
C ILE A 91 10.66 -3.20 12.27
N THR A 92 11.57 -2.62 13.07
CA THR A 92 11.24 -1.80 14.23
C THR A 92 11.03 -0.34 13.85
N LEU A 93 10.12 0.35 14.55
CA LEU A 93 9.86 1.78 14.33
C LEU A 93 11.10 2.67 14.60
N SER A 94 12.00 2.23 15.47
CA SER A 94 13.28 2.89 15.77
C SER A 94 14.31 2.74 14.65
N GLY A 95 14.14 1.78 13.74
CA GLY A 95 15.14 1.40 12.74
C GLY A 95 16.28 0.52 13.26
N SER A 96 16.28 0.14 14.55
CA SER A 96 17.35 -0.63 15.21
C SER A 96 17.44 -2.10 14.77
N SER A 97 16.47 -2.62 14.02
CA SER A 97 16.51 -3.96 13.43
C SER A 97 16.14 -3.88 11.95
N HIS A 98 17.05 -4.34 11.09
CA HIS A 98 16.91 -4.29 9.64
C HIS A 98 17.49 -5.53 8.94
N SER A 99 17.07 -5.75 7.70
CA SER A 99 17.40 -6.92 6.88
C SER A 99 18.80 -6.90 6.26
N LEU A 100 19.48 -5.75 6.22
CA LEU A 100 20.75 -5.60 5.49
C LEU A 100 22.01 -6.12 6.20
N GLN A 101 21.94 -6.47 7.49
CA GLN A 101 23.14 -6.76 8.29
C GLN A 101 24.00 -7.90 7.73
N PHE A 102 23.38 -8.93 7.14
CA PHE A 102 24.11 -10.07 6.58
C PHE A 102 24.98 -9.70 5.37
N LEU A 103 24.72 -8.57 4.71
CA LEU A 103 25.44 -8.14 3.51
C LEU A 103 26.91 -7.83 3.80
N GLU A 104 27.25 -7.32 4.99
CA GLU A 104 28.65 -7.10 5.40
C GLU A 104 29.42 -8.41 5.55
N THR A 105 28.72 -9.52 5.83
CA THR A 105 29.33 -10.85 5.90
C THR A 105 29.68 -11.40 4.51
N ILE A 106 28.83 -11.12 3.51
CA ILE A 106 29.00 -11.63 2.15
C ILE A 106 29.93 -10.75 1.32
N MET A 107 29.89 -9.43 1.56
CA MET A 107 30.70 -8.43 0.88
C MET A 107 31.65 -7.78 1.89
N PRO A 108 32.92 -8.25 2.01
CA PRO A 108 33.84 -7.77 3.05
C PRO A 108 34.22 -6.29 2.97
N LYS A 109 33.94 -5.64 1.83
CA LYS A 109 34.13 -4.20 1.60
C LYS A 109 32.83 -3.39 1.68
N CYS A 110 31.73 -4.03 2.08
CA CYS A 110 30.45 -3.39 2.33
C CYS A 110 30.41 -2.84 3.76
N ARG A 111 29.82 -1.65 3.92
CA ARG A 111 29.41 -1.12 5.22
C ARG A 111 27.94 -0.74 5.17
N VAL A 112 27.16 -1.27 6.09
CA VAL A 112 25.77 -0.87 6.31
C VAL A 112 25.75 0.17 7.43
N ILE A 113 25.23 1.35 7.12
CA ILE A 113 25.10 2.47 8.06
C ILE A 113 23.63 2.54 8.49
N ASP A 114 23.34 1.96 9.64
CA ASP A 114 22.00 1.83 10.20
C ASP A 114 21.65 2.92 11.22
N GLU A 115 22.60 3.78 11.60
CA GLU A 115 22.44 5.00 12.40
C GLU A 115 22.98 6.26 11.69
N PRO A 116 22.43 7.47 11.94
CA PRO A 116 22.97 8.71 11.38
C PRO A 116 24.48 8.84 11.63
N THR A 117 25.26 8.82 10.55
CA THR A 117 26.72 8.73 10.62
C THR A 117 27.36 9.66 9.60
N ILE A 118 28.44 10.34 10.00
CA ILE A 118 29.28 11.09 9.06
C ILE A 118 30.48 10.22 8.68
N LEU A 119 30.66 10.00 7.38
CA LEU A 119 31.75 9.23 6.80
C LEU A 119 32.23 9.93 5.53
N LEU A 120 33.56 10.07 5.35
CA LEU A 120 34.16 10.77 4.20
C LEU A 120 33.65 12.21 4.01
N ASN A 121 33.33 12.91 5.10
CA ASN A 121 32.66 14.23 5.08
C ASN A 121 31.28 14.22 4.40
N ALA A 122 30.59 13.08 4.30
CA ALA A 122 29.19 13.03 3.92
C ALA A 122 28.34 12.46 5.06
N ALA A 123 27.12 12.98 5.21
CA ALA A 123 26.17 12.47 6.18
C ALA A 123 25.34 11.35 5.54
N PHE A 124 25.34 10.17 6.16
CA PHE A 124 24.53 9.03 5.80
C PHE A 124 23.42 8.90 6.84
N VAL A 125 22.18 9.06 6.39
CA VAL A 125 20.99 9.05 7.25
C VAL A 125 20.01 8.00 6.72
N PRO A 126 19.95 6.80 7.33
CA PRO A 126 18.95 5.81 6.97
C PRO A 126 17.53 6.32 7.18
N TYR A 127 16.52 5.56 6.75
CA TYR A 127 15.14 5.97 6.98
C TYR A 127 14.86 6.19 8.46
N ARG A 128 14.25 7.34 8.78
CA ARG A 128 13.87 7.76 10.13
C ARG A 128 12.46 8.31 10.16
N ARG A 129 11.60 7.65 10.93
CA ARG A 129 10.21 8.06 11.15
C ARG A 129 10.09 9.12 12.23
N ASP A 130 10.95 9.11 13.25
CA ASP A 130 10.88 10.09 14.34
C ASP A 130 11.33 11.48 13.86
N PRO A 131 10.45 12.50 13.87
CA PRO A 131 10.82 13.86 13.46
C PRO A 131 11.87 14.51 14.38
N ASN A 132 12.03 14.03 15.62
CA ASN A 132 13.04 14.56 16.53
C ASN A 132 14.45 14.29 16.04
N ILE A 133 14.68 13.17 15.33
CA ILE A 133 16.00 12.85 14.76
C ILE A 133 16.40 13.91 13.74
N TRP A 134 15.46 14.35 12.91
CA TRP A 134 15.69 15.44 11.94
C TRP A 134 15.82 16.82 12.57
N LYS A 135 15.11 17.08 13.68
CA LYS A 135 15.09 18.39 14.34
C LYS A 135 16.24 18.58 15.32
N LYS A 136 16.79 17.51 15.88
CA LYS A 136 17.79 17.55 16.95
C LYS A 136 19.03 16.74 16.61
N ASP A 137 18.90 15.43 16.45
CA ASP A 137 20.05 14.53 16.44
C ASP A 137 20.95 14.74 15.21
N ILE A 138 20.34 14.95 14.03
CA ILE A 138 21.09 15.26 12.80
C ILE A 138 21.77 16.63 12.89
N PRO A 139 21.09 17.73 13.27
CA PRO A 139 21.76 18.99 13.56
C PRO A 139 22.90 18.89 14.59
N GLU A 140 22.71 18.13 15.67
CA GLU A 140 23.72 17.92 16.71
C GLU A 140 24.92 17.14 16.16
N LEU A 141 24.68 16.07 15.41
CA LEU A 141 25.72 15.29 14.72
C LEU A 141 26.56 16.17 13.78
N ILE A 142 25.92 17.05 13.00
CA ILE A 142 26.60 17.97 12.09
C ILE A 142 27.43 19.00 12.87
N ASN A 143 26.86 19.61 13.91
CA ASN A 143 27.52 20.66 14.70
C ASN A 143 28.73 20.13 15.47
N ASN A 144 28.71 18.87 15.88
CA ASN A 144 29.82 18.22 16.57
C ASN A 144 30.93 17.76 15.61
N TYR A 145 30.70 17.82 14.29
CA TYR A 145 31.68 17.43 13.29
C TYR A 145 32.53 18.63 12.87
N THR A 146 33.85 18.47 12.90
CA THR A 146 34.81 19.58 12.74
C THR A 146 35.07 19.96 11.30
N SER A 147 34.77 19.08 10.34
CA SER A 147 35.04 19.29 8.91
C SER A 147 33.77 19.64 8.13
N PRO A 148 33.86 20.40 7.02
CA PRO A 148 32.69 20.72 6.22
C PRO A 148 32.02 19.47 5.63
N ILE A 149 30.71 19.34 5.82
CA ILE A 149 29.93 18.29 5.16
C ILE A 149 29.79 18.63 3.68
N LYS A 150 30.09 17.65 2.82
CA LYS A 150 30.08 17.76 1.36
C LYS A 150 28.75 17.32 0.74
N ALA A 151 28.07 16.33 1.32
CA ALA A 151 26.82 15.80 0.80
C ALA A 151 25.97 15.09 1.87
N PHE A 152 24.70 14.86 1.54
CA PHE A 152 23.77 14.05 2.31
C PHE A 152 23.28 12.88 1.48
N PHE A 153 23.31 11.69 2.08
CA PHE A 153 22.77 10.45 1.54
C PHE A 153 21.66 9.99 2.48
N VAL A 154 20.43 10.01 2.00
CA VAL A 154 19.25 9.83 2.84
C VAL A 154 18.28 8.82 2.24
N HIS A 155 17.37 8.32 3.05
CA HIS A 155 16.17 7.64 2.56
C HIS A 155 14.96 8.32 3.21
N ALA A 156 14.41 9.34 2.56
CA ALA A 156 13.48 10.26 3.22
C ALA A 156 12.33 10.69 2.31
N ASP A 157 11.17 10.90 2.92
CA ASP A 157 10.03 11.55 2.29
C ASP A 157 10.13 13.07 2.50
N VAL A 158 10.41 13.82 1.44
CA VAL A 158 10.44 15.30 1.46
C VAL A 158 9.23 15.90 0.76
N LYS A 159 8.60 16.88 1.44
CA LYS A 159 7.45 17.63 0.94
C LYS A 159 7.64 18.14 -0.48
N GLY A 160 6.66 17.89 -1.33
CA GLY A 160 6.67 18.35 -2.73
C GLY A 160 7.31 17.37 -3.71
N ALA A 161 7.80 16.22 -3.26
CA ALA A 161 8.36 15.20 -4.15
C ALA A 161 7.24 14.39 -4.80
N LYS A 162 7.39 14.04 -6.07
CA LYS A 162 6.39 13.28 -6.81
C LYS A 162 6.56 11.78 -6.52
N MET A 163 5.52 11.13 -6.02
CA MET A 163 5.54 9.67 -5.89
C MET A 163 5.31 8.99 -7.25
N ASN A 164 4.46 9.62 -8.06
CA ASN A 164 4.18 9.27 -9.46
C ASN A 164 3.63 10.52 -10.17
N SER A 165 3.18 10.38 -11.41
CA SER A 165 2.62 11.47 -12.22
C SER A 165 1.45 12.22 -11.56
N ASN A 166 0.69 11.56 -10.69
CA ASN A 166 -0.56 12.08 -10.12
C ASN A 166 -0.48 12.46 -8.64
N TYR A 167 0.58 12.07 -7.93
CA TYR A 167 0.66 12.26 -6.48
C TYR A 167 1.96 12.93 -6.05
N THR A 168 1.82 13.93 -5.17
CA THR A 168 2.93 14.69 -4.58
C THR A 168 2.91 14.56 -3.07
N SER A 169 4.07 14.30 -2.47
CA SER A 169 4.23 14.16 -1.02
C SER A 169 3.80 15.42 -0.26
N LYS A 170 3.12 15.18 0.86
CA LYS A 170 2.70 16.17 1.86
C LYS A 170 3.50 16.07 3.16
N SER A 171 4.66 15.40 3.16
CA SER A 171 5.52 15.21 4.34
C SER A 171 5.76 16.48 5.15
N GLU A 172 5.96 16.32 6.46
CA GLU A 172 6.39 17.40 7.34
C GLU A 172 7.85 17.82 7.06
N LEU A 173 8.68 16.91 6.57
CA LEU A 173 10.08 17.16 6.27
C LEU A 173 10.20 18.04 5.02
N THR A 174 10.83 19.18 5.18
CA THR A 174 11.02 20.18 4.13
C THR A 174 12.48 20.30 3.74
N LEU A 175 12.75 20.68 2.50
CA LEU A 175 14.10 20.84 1.98
C LEU A 175 14.95 21.87 2.76
N SER A 176 14.30 22.82 3.45
CA SER A 176 14.95 23.83 4.29
C SER A 176 15.55 23.30 5.59
N GLN A 177 15.17 22.08 6.01
CA GLN A 177 15.75 21.42 7.18
C GLN A 177 17.11 20.77 6.88
N PHE A 178 17.46 20.63 5.61
CA PHE A 178 18.77 20.14 5.20
C PHE A 178 19.76 21.31 5.06
N PRO A 179 21.06 21.06 5.27
CA PRO A 179 22.09 22.03 4.94
C PRO A 179 22.18 22.26 3.41
N PRO A 180 22.79 23.38 2.96
CA PRO A 180 22.86 23.77 1.55
C PRO A 180 23.97 23.02 0.80
N VAL A 181 23.90 21.70 0.81
CA VAL A 181 24.81 20.78 0.11
C VAL A 181 23.99 19.86 -0.79
N PRO A 182 24.61 19.15 -1.76
CA PRO A 182 23.91 18.11 -2.51
C PRO A 182 23.28 17.06 -1.59
N ILE A 183 21.99 16.79 -1.79
CA ILE A 183 21.26 15.75 -1.07
C ILE A 183 20.80 14.71 -2.12
N TYR A 184 21.11 13.44 -1.87
CA TYR A 184 20.72 12.31 -2.67
C TYR A 184 19.84 11.38 -1.84
N SER A 185 18.71 10.94 -2.39
CA SER A 185 17.72 10.16 -1.66
C SER A 185 17.22 8.94 -2.43
N GLY A 186 16.97 7.85 -1.71
CA GLY A 186 15.99 6.83 -2.11
C GLY A 186 14.56 7.22 -1.70
N HIS A 187 13.66 6.24 -1.60
CA HIS A 187 12.26 6.29 -1.15
C HIS A 187 11.22 6.49 -2.27
N PHE A 188 11.55 7.26 -3.30
CA PHE A 188 10.65 7.47 -4.44
C PHE A 188 11.25 6.94 -5.72
N HIS A 189 10.45 6.16 -6.44
CA HIS A 189 10.89 5.40 -7.62
C HIS A 189 11.10 6.27 -8.86
N LEU A 190 10.44 7.43 -8.93
CA LEU A 190 10.59 8.38 -10.02
C LEU A 190 11.89 9.18 -9.86
N PRO A 191 12.86 9.04 -10.79
CA PRO A 191 14.05 9.88 -10.79
C PRO A 191 13.67 11.36 -10.93
N GLN A 192 14.03 12.19 -9.96
CA GLN A 192 13.66 13.61 -9.95
C GLN A 192 14.59 14.46 -9.08
N THR A 193 14.61 15.77 -9.33
CA THR A 193 15.31 16.74 -8.48
C THR A 193 14.37 17.85 -8.06
N LEU A 194 14.18 18.01 -6.75
CA LEU A 194 13.49 19.15 -6.19
C LEU A 194 14.49 20.23 -5.84
N LYS A 195 14.11 21.48 -6.12
CA LYS A 195 14.88 22.67 -5.75
C LYS A 195 14.08 23.51 -4.77
N SER A 196 14.79 24.14 -3.83
CA SER A 196 14.19 25.11 -2.91
C SER A 196 13.55 26.26 -3.69
N LYS A 197 12.32 26.64 -3.31
CA LYS A 197 11.65 27.84 -3.85
C LYS A 197 12.31 29.13 -3.37
N ASN A 198 13.06 29.08 -2.27
CA ASN A 198 13.74 30.24 -1.73
C ASN A 198 15.12 30.39 -2.38
N LYS A 199 15.27 31.40 -3.26
CA LYS A 199 16.51 31.67 -4.02
C LYS A 199 17.75 31.89 -3.13
N SER A 200 17.58 32.24 -1.86
CA SER A 200 18.71 32.45 -0.93
C SER A 200 19.28 31.15 -0.35
N LYS A 201 18.57 30.02 -0.45
CA LYS A 201 19.03 28.69 -0.05
C LYS A 201 19.04 27.78 -1.27
N ASN A 202 20.22 27.57 -1.86
CA ASN A 202 20.41 26.72 -3.05
C ASN A 202 20.36 25.21 -2.74
N ASN A 203 19.40 24.80 -1.89
CA ASN A 203 19.24 23.39 -1.53
C ASN A 203 18.54 22.66 -2.69
N LYS A 204 19.07 21.50 -3.04
CA LYS A 204 18.45 20.57 -3.98
C LYS A 204 18.52 19.15 -3.41
N ILE A 205 17.43 18.40 -3.55
CA ILE A 205 17.39 16.97 -3.27
C ILE A 205 17.12 16.22 -4.56
N THR A 206 17.94 15.21 -4.84
CA THR A 206 17.82 14.35 -6.00
C THR A 206 17.41 12.97 -5.55
N TYR A 207 16.21 12.55 -5.93
CA TYR A 207 15.81 11.16 -5.83
C TYR A 207 16.43 10.39 -6.99
N ILE A 208 17.10 9.29 -6.67
CA ILE A 208 17.77 8.47 -7.66
C ILE A 208 16.74 7.76 -8.53
N GLY A 209 15.68 7.25 -7.87
CA GLY A 209 14.67 6.40 -8.46
C GLY A 209 15.04 4.92 -8.34
N SER A 210 14.05 4.08 -8.59
CA SER A 210 14.26 2.63 -8.72
C SER A 210 15.11 2.35 -9.97
N PRO A 211 15.90 1.27 -9.99
CA PRO A 211 16.76 0.95 -11.12
C PRO A 211 16.01 0.20 -12.24
N TYR A 212 14.81 -0.31 -11.96
CA TYR A 212 13.89 -0.92 -12.92
C TYR A 212 12.45 -0.60 -12.53
N GLN A 213 11.51 -0.73 -13.46
CA GLN A 213 10.10 -0.42 -13.19
C GLN A 213 9.47 -1.46 -12.27
N GLN A 214 8.91 -1.03 -11.13
CA GLN A 214 8.22 -1.93 -10.21
C GLN A 214 6.74 -2.09 -10.56
N SER A 215 6.14 -1.09 -11.23
CA SER A 215 4.72 -1.10 -11.60
C SER A 215 4.40 -0.16 -12.78
N PHE A 216 3.16 -0.21 -13.26
CA PHE A 216 2.64 0.71 -14.30
C PHE A 216 2.73 2.21 -13.94
N SER A 217 2.87 2.59 -12.67
CA SER A 217 3.04 4.02 -12.34
C SER A 217 4.38 4.59 -12.77
N GLU A 218 5.32 3.71 -13.13
CA GLU A 218 6.67 4.03 -13.60
C GLU A 218 6.83 3.75 -15.11
N ALA A 219 5.73 3.47 -15.81
CA ALA A 219 5.73 3.24 -17.25
C ALA A 219 6.28 4.48 -17.97
N GLY A 220 7.31 4.28 -18.79
CA GLY A 220 8.01 5.35 -19.51
C GLY A 220 9.07 6.11 -18.69
N ASP A 221 9.30 5.75 -17.42
CA ASP A 221 10.39 6.33 -16.64
C ASP A 221 11.76 5.86 -17.17
N VAL A 222 12.65 6.81 -17.46
CA VAL A 222 14.06 6.51 -17.76
C VAL A 222 14.79 6.22 -16.44
N LYS A 223 15.10 4.94 -16.20
CA LYS A 223 15.81 4.51 -14.99
C LYS A 223 17.31 4.78 -15.09
N ARG A 224 17.95 5.12 -13.98
CA ARG A 224 19.36 5.56 -13.97
C ARG A 224 20.14 5.15 -12.72
N PHE A 225 21.46 5.09 -12.89
CA PHE A 225 22.45 5.20 -11.83
C PHE A 225 23.08 6.60 -11.88
N LEU A 226 23.37 7.20 -10.73
CA LEU A 226 24.18 8.42 -10.69
C LEU A 226 25.64 8.08 -10.44
N VAL A 227 26.55 8.73 -11.16
CA VAL A 227 28.00 8.66 -10.90
C VAL A 227 28.42 9.96 -10.24
N LEU A 228 28.95 9.88 -9.03
CA LEU A 228 29.50 11.01 -8.29
C LEU A 228 31.03 10.93 -8.25
N ASN A 229 31.72 12.07 -8.22
CA ASN A 229 33.16 12.10 -7.92
C ASN A 229 33.42 11.87 -6.41
N LYS A 230 34.70 11.83 -6.01
CA LYS A 230 35.11 11.72 -4.59
C LYS A 230 34.66 12.91 -3.71
N GLU A 231 34.27 14.03 -4.31
CA GLU A 231 33.65 15.17 -3.64
C GLU A 231 32.11 15.09 -3.57
N PHE A 232 31.51 14.00 -4.07
CA PHE A 232 30.06 13.77 -4.16
C PHE A 232 29.29 14.71 -5.10
N GLU A 233 29.97 15.29 -6.08
CA GLU A 233 29.37 16.05 -7.16
C GLU A 233 28.99 15.11 -8.31
N VAL A 234 27.85 15.36 -8.95
CA VAL A 234 27.37 14.55 -10.08
C VAL A 234 28.32 14.72 -11.28
N LYS A 235 28.97 13.63 -11.69
CA LYS A 235 29.71 13.55 -12.96
C LYS A 235 28.79 13.17 -14.11
N GLU A 236 27.95 12.18 -13.88
CA GLU A 236 27.15 11.57 -14.94
C GLU A 236 25.87 10.93 -14.40
N SER A 237 24.87 10.81 -15.28
CA SER A 237 23.65 10.05 -15.06
C SER A 237 23.63 8.93 -16.10
N LEU A 238 23.96 7.72 -15.68
CA LEU A 238 24.01 6.56 -16.56
C LEU A 238 22.64 5.89 -16.60
N GLU A 239 22.03 5.80 -17.77
CA GLU A 239 20.81 5.00 -17.93
C GLU A 239 21.09 3.54 -17.58
N VAL A 240 20.16 2.90 -16.86
CA VAL A 240 20.28 1.47 -16.56
C VAL A 240 20.16 0.67 -17.86
N GLY A 241 19.34 1.15 -18.78
CA GLY A 241 18.87 0.39 -19.93
C GLY A 241 17.72 -0.53 -19.53
N ARG A 242 17.32 -1.39 -20.46
CA ARG A 242 16.27 -2.36 -20.26
C ARG A 242 16.74 -3.47 -19.30
N VAL A 243 16.02 -3.67 -18.20
CA VAL A 243 16.26 -4.76 -17.25
C VAL A 243 14.94 -5.44 -16.94
N GLY A 244 14.84 -6.72 -17.28
CA GLY A 244 13.60 -7.48 -17.16
C GLY A 244 12.44 -6.94 -17.98
N ARG A 245 11.23 -7.18 -17.45
CA ARG A 245 9.97 -6.72 -18.04
C ARG A 245 9.75 -5.22 -17.84
N GLU A 246 9.24 -4.56 -18.86
CA GLU A 246 8.77 -3.18 -18.79
C GLU A 246 7.25 -3.11 -18.81
N TYR A 247 6.72 -2.00 -18.29
CA TYR A 247 5.30 -1.68 -18.26
C TYR A 247 4.99 -0.59 -19.26
N PHE A 248 3.99 -0.82 -20.10
CA PHE A 248 3.49 0.12 -21.10
C PHE A 248 2.03 0.45 -20.84
N ILE A 249 1.64 1.70 -21.14
CA ILE A 249 0.26 2.15 -21.06
C ILE A 249 -0.16 2.61 -22.45
N GLY A 250 -1.28 2.06 -22.94
CA GLY A 250 -1.80 2.35 -24.28
C GLY A 250 -1.05 1.60 -25.38
N LEU A 251 -1.32 2.00 -26.63
CA LEU A 251 -0.78 1.34 -27.83
C LEU A 251 0.29 2.17 -28.56
N GLU A 252 0.64 3.35 -28.05
CA GLU A 252 1.49 4.29 -28.79
C GLU A 252 2.93 3.77 -28.96
N ASN A 253 3.46 3.05 -27.97
CA ASN A 253 4.84 2.57 -27.95
C ASN A 253 4.98 1.04 -28.03
N VAL A 254 3.95 0.33 -28.49
CA VAL A 254 3.93 -1.15 -28.52
C VAL A 254 4.91 -1.79 -29.51
N GLY A 255 5.49 -0.99 -30.40
CA GLY A 255 6.56 -1.42 -31.30
C GLY A 255 7.86 -1.79 -30.55
N GLU A 256 8.06 -1.24 -29.36
CA GLU A 256 9.26 -1.44 -28.52
C GLU A 256 9.15 -2.64 -27.57
N CYS A 257 7.94 -3.22 -27.46
CA CYS A 257 7.68 -4.35 -26.57
C CYS A 257 8.38 -5.63 -27.04
N VAL A 258 8.90 -6.40 -26.08
CA VAL A 258 9.45 -7.75 -26.29
C VAL A 258 8.78 -8.75 -25.37
N GLU A 259 9.06 -10.04 -25.59
CA GLU A 259 8.56 -11.14 -24.77
C GLU A 259 8.72 -10.87 -23.26
N GLY A 260 7.64 -11.08 -22.51
CA GLY A 260 7.59 -10.91 -21.04
C GLY A 260 7.23 -9.49 -20.55
N ASP A 261 7.16 -8.49 -21.43
CA ASP A 261 6.63 -7.16 -21.08
C ASP A 261 5.15 -7.19 -20.70
N VAL A 262 4.69 -6.12 -20.05
CA VAL A 262 3.29 -5.96 -19.70
C VAL A 262 2.70 -4.68 -20.30
N VAL A 263 1.69 -4.81 -21.14
CA VAL A 263 0.97 -3.68 -21.75
C VAL A 263 -0.41 -3.57 -21.13
N ARG A 264 -0.74 -2.39 -20.59
CA ARG A 264 -2.11 -2.06 -20.18
C ARG A 264 -2.81 -1.29 -21.27
N VAL A 265 -3.91 -1.84 -21.77
CA VAL A 265 -4.79 -1.20 -22.75
C VAL A 265 -6.09 -0.82 -22.05
N ASP A 266 -6.38 0.48 -22.01
CA ASP A 266 -7.63 0.98 -21.46
C ASP A 266 -8.68 1.06 -22.60
N ILE A 267 -9.75 0.26 -22.54
CA ILE A 267 -10.83 0.20 -23.55
C ILE A 267 -12.10 0.79 -22.96
N VAL A 268 -12.76 1.69 -23.68
CA VAL A 268 -14.04 2.26 -23.24
C VAL A 268 -15.14 1.21 -23.31
N GLU A 269 -15.84 0.96 -22.20
CA GLU A 269 -16.96 0.03 -22.14
C GLU A 269 -18.12 0.48 -23.05
N GLY A 270 -18.60 -0.42 -23.91
CA GLY A 270 -19.65 -0.16 -24.90
C GLY A 270 -19.17 0.49 -26.21
N ASP A 271 -17.87 0.74 -26.36
CA ASP A 271 -17.27 1.27 -27.60
C ASP A 271 -16.79 0.11 -28.48
N THR A 272 -17.74 -0.55 -29.18
CA THR A 272 -17.47 -1.73 -30.01
C THR A 272 -16.49 -1.44 -31.15
N GLU A 273 -16.49 -0.22 -31.68
CA GLU A 273 -15.55 0.19 -32.73
C GLU A 273 -14.12 0.28 -32.17
N ALA A 274 -13.94 0.89 -31.00
CA ALA A 274 -12.64 0.91 -30.32
C ALA A 274 -12.16 -0.51 -29.95
N GLU A 275 -13.06 -1.40 -29.50
CA GLU A 275 -12.71 -2.78 -29.16
C GLU A 275 -12.26 -3.57 -30.41
N GLU A 276 -12.98 -3.47 -31.53
CA GLU A 276 -12.58 -4.11 -32.79
C GLU A 276 -11.27 -3.55 -33.35
N ASN A 277 -11.06 -2.23 -33.28
CA ASN A 277 -9.82 -1.61 -33.76
C ASN A 277 -8.59 -2.05 -32.98
N VAL A 278 -8.73 -2.37 -31.70
CA VAL A 278 -7.62 -2.71 -30.80
C VAL A 278 -7.32 -4.21 -30.79
N LYS A 279 -8.28 -5.09 -31.12
CA LYS A 279 -8.10 -6.55 -31.17
C LYS A 279 -6.87 -7.02 -31.97
N PRO A 280 -6.62 -6.54 -33.21
CA PRO A 280 -5.44 -6.97 -33.97
C PRO A 280 -4.12 -6.60 -33.28
N HIS A 281 -4.06 -5.43 -32.65
CA HIS A 281 -2.88 -4.99 -31.90
C HIS A 281 -2.63 -5.85 -30.66
N ILE A 282 -3.71 -6.18 -29.92
CA ILE A 282 -3.64 -7.09 -28.77
C ILE A 282 -3.15 -8.48 -29.20
N GLN A 283 -3.67 -9.01 -30.31
CA GLN A 283 -3.27 -10.32 -30.79
C GLN A 283 -1.79 -10.33 -31.18
N ASN A 284 -1.33 -9.34 -31.94
CA ASN A 284 0.08 -9.19 -32.31
C ASN A 284 1.01 -9.11 -31.07
N LEU A 285 0.59 -8.40 -30.01
CA LEU A 285 1.33 -8.35 -28.75
C LEU A 285 1.41 -9.73 -28.08
N LYS A 286 0.29 -10.45 -27.99
CA LYS A 286 0.25 -11.81 -27.43
C LYS A 286 1.10 -12.79 -28.23
N ASP A 287 1.09 -12.69 -29.55
CA ASP A 287 1.90 -13.52 -30.45
C ASP A 287 3.40 -13.28 -30.26
N LYS A 288 3.80 -12.08 -29.81
CA LYS A 288 5.17 -11.73 -29.37
C LYS A 288 5.50 -12.17 -27.94
N GLY A 289 4.57 -12.81 -27.23
CA GLY A 289 4.74 -13.20 -25.83
C GLY A 289 4.65 -12.05 -24.83
N VAL A 290 3.96 -10.95 -25.18
CA VAL A 290 3.70 -9.82 -24.28
C VAL A 290 2.42 -10.06 -23.46
N ASP A 291 2.48 -9.80 -22.16
CA ASP A 291 1.33 -9.87 -21.26
C ASP A 291 0.42 -8.65 -21.45
N VAL A 292 -0.75 -8.83 -22.04
CA VAL A 292 -1.71 -7.75 -22.27
C VAL A 292 -2.79 -7.73 -21.21
N ILE A 293 -2.85 -6.65 -20.44
CA ILE A 293 -3.91 -6.37 -19.46
C ILE A 293 -4.93 -5.41 -20.11
N ILE A 294 -6.14 -5.91 -20.33
CA ILE A 294 -7.25 -5.11 -20.81
C ILE A 294 -8.00 -4.54 -19.61
N ARG A 295 -8.03 -3.21 -19.48
CA ARG A 295 -8.83 -2.51 -18.48
C ARG A 295 -10.01 -1.84 -19.17
N ARG A 296 -11.22 -2.31 -18.86
CA ARG A 296 -12.44 -1.64 -19.32
C ARG A 296 -12.67 -0.40 -18.47
N ILE A 297 -12.72 0.77 -19.11
CA ILE A 297 -12.98 2.06 -18.48
C ILE A 297 -14.37 2.52 -18.90
N GLN A 298 -15.19 2.95 -17.96
CA GLN A 298 -16.46 3.58 -18.32
C GLN A 298 -16.17 4.98 -18.85
N ARG A 299 -16.81 5.36 -19.97
CA ARG A 299 -16.85 6.77 -20.39
C ARG A 299 -17.36 7.56 -19.19
N THR A 300 -16.61 8.56 -18.75
CA THR A 300 -17.07 9.53 -17.76
C THR A 300 -18.18 10.38 -18.38
N LYS A 301 -19.36 9.78 -18.53
CA LYS A 301 -20.62 10.51 -18.60
C LYS A 301 -21.03 10.76 -17.15
N ASN A 302 -21.38 12.02 -16.87
CA ASN A 302 -21.98 12.54 -15.65
C ASN A 302 -22.64 11.47 -14.78
N ASN A 303 -22.19 11.36 -13.53
CA ASN A 303 -22.71 10.54 -12.43
C ASN A 303 -22.97 9.06 -12.79
N PRO A 304 -22.40 8.09 -12.04
CA PRO A 304 -22.76 6.70 -12.25
C PRO A 304 -24.28 6.56 -12.18
N THR A 305 -24.89 6.16 -13.29
CA THR A 305 -26.28 5.71 -13.28
C THR A 305 -26.24 4.39 -12.51
N PRO A 306 -26.91 4.28 -11.36
CA PRO A 306 -26.84 3.07 -10.57
C PRO A 306 -27.27 1.88 -11.45
N LEU A 307 -26.51 0.78 -11.40
CA LEU A 307 -26.83 -0.50 -12.08
C LEU A 307 -28.22 -1.04 -11.70
N ILE A 308 -28.84 -0.44 -10.68
CA ILE A 308 -30.15 -0.73 -10.18
C ILE A 308 -30.91 0.60 -10.12
N ASN A 309 -31.85 0.82 -11.04
CA ASN A 309 -32.67 2.03 -11.07
C ASN A 309 -33.63 2.14 -9.86
N GLU A 310 -33.94 1.02 -9.21
CA GLU A 310 -34.76 0.93 -8.01
C GLU A 310 -34.10 -0.04 -7.03
N PRO A 311 -33.76 0.35 -5.79
CA PRO A 311 -33.16 -0.58 -4.84
C PRO A 311 -34.01 -1.86 -4.77
N PRO A 312 -33.40 -3.07 -4.87
CA PRO A 312 -34.14 -4.31 -4.69
C PRO A 312 -34.88 -4.20 -3.37
N ASN A 313 -36.14 -4.65 -3.37
CA ASN A 313 -36.99 -4.60 -2.20
C ASN A 313 -36.20 -5.19 -1.02
N ALA A 314 -36.08 -4.47 0.10
CA ALA A 314 -35.23 -4.86 1.23
C ALA A 314 -35.60 -6.22 1.87
N SER A 315 -36.63 -6.89 1.34
CA SER A 315 -37.11 -8.23 1.66
C SER A 315 -36.58 -9.34 0.75
N MET A 316 -35.82 -9.04 -0.31
CA MET A 316 -35.32 -10.08 -1.23
C MET A 316 -34.25 -10.94 -0.55
N SER A 317 -34.39 -12.25 -0.70
CA SER A 317 -33.39 -13.25 -0.31
C SER A 317 -32.13 -13.15 -1.18
N ASP A 318 -31.03 -13.76 -0.72
CA ASP A 318 -29.77 -13.81 -1.49
C ASP A 318 -29.99 -14.42 -2.87
N SER A 319 -30.86 -15.43 -2.96
CA SER A 319 -31.21 -16.10 -4.21
C SER A 319 -31.98 -15.15 -5.13
N GLU A 320 -32.97 -14.42 -4.64
CA GLU A 320 -33.73 -13.44 -5.43
C GLU A 320 -32.86 -12.27 -5.90
N THR A 321 -31.95 -11.79 -5.05
CA THR A 321 -30.97 -10.74 -5.40
C THR A 321 -30.03 -11.23 -6.51
N THR A 322 -29.56 -12.47 -6.40
CA THR A 322 -28.71 -13.09 -7.43
C THR A 322 -29.47 -13.26 -8.75
N LEU A 323 -30.75 -13.67 -8.69
CA LEU A 323 -31.59 -13.81 -9.87
C LEU A 323 -31.84 -12.47 -10.58
N SER A 324 -32.06 -11.41 -9.81
CA SER A 324 -32.16 -10.06 -10.35
C SER A 324 -30.86 -9.63 -11.04
N PHE A 325 -29.70 -9.95 -10.45
CA PHE A 325 -28.41 -9.67 -11.05
C PHE A 325 -28.17 -10.48 -12.34
N LEU A 326 -28.45 -11.78 -12.35
CA LEU A 326 -28.34 -12.61 -13.55
C LEU A 326 -29.23 -12.12 -14.69
N SER A 327 -30.46 -11.71 -14.35
CA SER A 327 -31.39 -11.12 -15.32
C SER A 327 -30.85 -9.81 -15.90
N SER A 328 -30.19 -8.97 -15.09
CA SER A 328 -29.54 -7.74 -15.57
C SER A 328 -28.39 -7.98 -16.56
N LEU A 329 -27.80 -9.18 -16.52
CA LEU A 329 -26.77 -9.64 -17.46
C LEU A 329 -27.35 -10.41 -18.65
N ASN A 330 -28.68 -10.39 -18.84
CA ASN A 330 -29.42 -11.15 -19.86
C ASN A 330 -29.33 -12.69 -19.72
N TYR A 331 -29.00 -13.21 -18.54
CA TYR A 331 -29.15 -14.64 -18.25
C TYR A 331 -30.58 -14.92 -17.76
N THR A 332 -31.42 -15.42 -18.67
CA THR A 332 -32.82 -15.77 -18.38
C THR A 332 -32.93 -17.08 -17.60
N SER A 333 -34.12 -17.38 -17.08
CA SER A 333 -34.44 -18.62 -16.36
C SER A 333 -34.21 -19.91 -17.17
N GLU A 334 -34.19 -19.80 -18.50
CA GLU A 334 -33.91 -20.90 -19.42
C GLU A 334 -32.40 -21.15 -19.61
N SER A 335 -31.54 -20.25 -19.12
CA SER A 335 -30.09 -20.41 -19.24
C SER A 335 -29.58 -21.55 -18.34
N PRO A 336 -28.74 -22.48 -18.85
CA PRO A 336 -28.07 -23.47 -18.02
C PRO A 336 -27.26 -22.83 -16.87
N ILE A 337 -26.70 -21.64 -17.10
CA ILE A 337 -25.95 -20.86 -16.11
C ILE A 337 -26.86 -20.45 -14.95
N HIS A 338 -28.08 -20.02 -15.25
CA HIS A 338 -29.07 -19.63 -14.25
C HIS A 338 -29.40 -20.79 -13.31
N SER A 339 -29.72 -21.96 -13.88
CA SER A 339 -30.04 -23.16 -13.08
C SER A 339 -28.85 -23.63 -12.21
N LYS A 340 -27.63 -23.60 -12.76
CA LYS A 340 -26.43 -24.02 -12.04
C LYS A 340 -26.11 -23.11 -10.87
N VAL A 341 -26.09 -21.79 -11.08
CA VAL A 341 -25.81 -20.80 -10.02
C VAL A 341 -26.83 -20.93 -8.87
N LEU A 342 -28.12 -21.07 -9.18
CA LEU A 342 -29.15 -21.24 -8.17
C LEU A 342 -28.97 -22.53 -7.36
N SER A 343 -28.69 -23.65 -8.05
CA SER A 343 -28.47 -24.94 -7.39
C SER A 343 -27.28 -24.90 -6.44
N THR A 344 -26.16 -24.28 -6.84
CA THR A 344 -24.97 -24.14 -6.00
C THR A 344 -25.27 -23.27 -4.79
N LEU A 345 -25.92 -22.11 -4.97
CA LEU A 345 -26.23 -21.20 -3.86
C LEU A 345 -27.22 -21.78 -2.86
N ASN A 346 -28.17 -22.61 -3.30
CA ASN A 346 -29.11 -23.29 -2.40
C ASN A 346 -28.46 -24.44 -1.62
N ASN A 347 -27.39 -25.05 -2.17
CA ASN A 347 -26.67 -26.14 -1.53
C ASN A 347 -25.57 -25.68 -0.55
N VAL A 348 -25.17 -24.41 -0.61
CA VAL A 348 -24.24 -23.83 0.36
C VAL A 348 -24.99 -23.40 1.62
N THR A 349 -24.72 -24.09 2.73
CA THR A 349 -25.17 -23.67 4.06
C THR A 349 -24.34 -22.47 4.53
N SER A 350 -24.98 -21.32 4.72
CA SER A 350 -24.36 -20.14 5.35
C SER A 350 -23.89 -20.49 6.77
N THR A 351 -22.63 -20.21 7.06
CA THR A 351 -22.11 -20.16 8.42
C THR A 351 -22.51 -18.80 9.01
N SER A 352 -23.63 -18.78 9.73
CA SER A 352 -24.18 -17.64 10.50
C SER A 352 -24.30 -16.32 9.72
N LYS A 353 -25.52 -16.00 9.27
CA LYS A 353 -25.89 -14.66 8.82
C LYS A 353 -25.57 -13.66 9.95
N PRO A 354 -24.79 -12.58 9.71
CA PRO A 354 -24.57 -11.57 10.74
C PRO A 354 -25.92 -10.98 11.15
N SER A 355 -26.21 -11.00 12.45
CA SER A 355 -27.45 -10.42 12.96
C SER A 355 -27.50 -8.94 12.63
N ARG A 356 -28.63 -8.46 12.09
CA ARG A 356 -28.85 -7.04 11.86
C ARG A 356 -28.65 -6.28 13.18
N VAL A 357 -27.75 -5.31 13.18
CA VAL A 357 -27.52 -4.41 14.32
C VAL A 357 -28.24 -3.09 14.06
N ASN A 358 -29.20 -2.76 14.93
CA ASN A 358 -29.82 -1.43 15.00
C ASN A 358 -29.15 -0.65 16.13
N LEU A 359 -28.31 0.33 15.79
CA LEU A 359 -27.56 1.14 16.75
C LEU A 359 -28.10 2.57 16.78
N GLU A 360 -28.61 2.99 17.94
CA GLU A 360 -29.06 4.35 18.20
C GLU A 360 -28.18 4.98 19.29
N LEU A 361 -27.69 6.20 19.05
CA LEU A 361 -26.86 6.94 20.01
C LEU A 361 -27.69 8.07 20.64
N SER A 362 -27.85 8.03 21.95
CA SER A 362 -28.74 8.96 22.68
C SER A 362 -27.98 10.12 23.31
N GLU A 363 -26.85 9.85 23.95
CA GLU A 363 -26.11 10.85 24.72
C GLU A 363 -24.63 10.49 24.82
N ILE A 364 -23.78 11.52 24.91
CA ILE A 364 -22.37 11.36 25.18
C ILE A 364 -21.88 12.33 26.26
N ASP A 365 -21.21 11.76 27.26
CA ASP A 365 -20.48 12.47 28.29
C ASP A 365 -18.99 12.39 28.01
N LEU A 366 -18.29 13.52 28.09
CA LEU A 366 -16.85 13.56 27.88
C LEU A 366 -16.16 14.51 28.87
N LYS A 367 -15.02 14.09 29.41
CA LYS A 367 -14.24 14.84 30.39
C LYS A 367 -12.75 14.59 30.17
N GLY A 368 -11.96 15.66 30.15
CA GLY A 368 -10.53 15.59 29.90
C GLY A 368 -10.17 14.97 28.53
N PHE A 369 -11.09 14.99 27.57
CA PHE A 369 -10.97 14.34 26.27
C PHE A 369 -10.66 15.35 25.17
N ALA A 370 -9.51 15.20 24.50
CA ALA A 370 -9.03 16.09 23.44
C ALA A 370 -9.14 17.58 23.82
N SER A 371 -9.92 18.38 23.08
CA SER A 371 -10.11 19.82 23.38
C SER A 371 -10.94 20.09 24.64
N PHE A 372 -11.62 19.09 25.21
CA PHE A 372 -12.57 19.26 26.31
C PHE A 372 -11.96 18.92 27.67
N LYS A 373 -11.55 19.95 28.41
CA LYS A 373 -10.98 19.79 29.75
C LYS A 373 -12.05 19.43 30.81
N SER A 374 -13.15 20.19 30.87
CA SER A 374 -14.26 19.98 31.81
C SER A 374 -15.23 18.93 31.30
N LYS A 375 -16.07 18.39 32.21
CA LYS A 375 -17.18 17.51 31.81
C LYS A 375 -18.09 18.29 30.85
N GLN A 376 -18.44 17.68 29.73
CA GLN A 376 -19.49 18.13 28.82
C GLN A 376 -20.46 16.97 28.66
N GLU A 377 -21.74 17.30 28.74
CA GLU A 377 -22.85 16.38 28.46
C GLU A 377 -23.46 16.86 27.15
N TYR A 378 -23.56 15.96 26.18
CA TYR A 378 -23.99 16.32 24.85
C TYR A 378 -25.10 15.37 24.35
N PRO A 379 -26.34 15.85 24.20
CA PRO A 379 -27.44 15.04 23.69
C PRO A 379 -27.28 14.79 22.19
N LEU A 380 -27.42 13.54 21.79
CA LEU A 380 -27.36 13.08 20.39
C LEU A 380 -28.76 12.75 19.85
N GLY A 381 -29.63 12.16 20.68
CA GLY A 381 -30.96 11.69 20.29
C GLY A 381 -31.98 12.80 20.07
N SER A 382 -32.97 12.54 19.21
CA SER A 382 -34.14 13.41 18.95
C SER A 382 -33.82 14.82 18.40
N ARG A 383 -32.70 14.97 17.67
CA ARG A 383 -32.26 16.27 17.12
C ARG A 383 -32.34 16.40 15.60
N GLY A 384 -32.63 15.30 14.89
CA GLY A 384 -32.61 15.26 13.43
C GLY A 384 -31.22 15.58 12.87
N LEU A 385 -31.15 16.40 11.83
CA LEU A 385 -29.89 16.80 11.19
C LEU A 385 -29.22 17.96 11.97
N VAL A 386 -28.02 17.70 12.50
CA VAL A 386 -27.28 18.68 13.32
C VAL A 386 -25.99 19.11 12.62
N LEU A 387 -25.80 20.42 12.45
CA LEU A 387 -24.56 21.01 11.95
C LEU A 387 -23.67 21.48 13.12
N LEU A 388 -22.45 20.92 13.23
CA LEU A 388 -21.44 21.37 14.19
C LEU A 388 -20.59 22.50 13.59
N LYS A 389 -20.83 23.75 14.01
CA LYS A 389 -20.09 24.94 13.55
C LYS A 389 -19.10 25.45 14.60
N GLY A 390 -17.93 25.91 14.16
CA GLY A 390 -16.92 26.56 15.00
C GLY A 390 -16.88 28.06 14.74
N GLY A 391 -16.45 28.86 15.72
CA GLY A 391 -16.32 30.32 15.59
C GLY A 391 -15.39 30.74 14.44
N SER A 392 -15.67 31.90 13.86
CA SER A 392 -15.30 32.41 12.52
C SER A 392 -13.80 32.48 12.15
N SER A 393 -12.88 31.99 12.96
CA SER A 393 -11.43 32.11 12.71
C SER A 393 -10.55 31.03 13.34
N SER A 394 -11.10 29.94 13.92
CA SER A 394 -10.28 28.93 14.60
C SER A 394 -10.58 27.48 14.18
N ASN A 395 -9.60 26.88 13.50
CA ASN A 395 -9.45 25.43 13.44
C ASN A 395 -8.97 24.92 14.81
N GLY A 396 -9.48 23.77 15.27
CA GLY A 396 -9.04 23.16 16.55
C GLY A 396 -9.95 23.34 17.78
N VAL A 397 -11.14 23.94 17.64
CA VAL A 397 -12.11 24.11 18.76
C VAL A 397 -12.81 22.82 19.25
N GLY A 398 -12.36 21.63 18.81
CA GLY A 398 -12.89 20.35 19.28
C GLY A 398 -14.11 19.78 18.53
N LYS A 399 -14.50 20.34 17.37
CA LYS A 399 -15.63 19.84 16.56
C LYS A 399 -15.47 18.36 16.19
N THR A 400 -14.32 18.04 15.58
CA THR A 400 -13.98 16.67 15.19
C THR A 400 -13.87 15.78 16.41
N SER A 401 -13.29 16.28 17.51
CA SER A 401 -13.20 15.54 18.77
C SER A 401 -14.57 15.16 19.31
N LEU A 402 -15.55 16.07 19.30
CA LEU A 402 -16.92 15.78 19.71
C LEU A 402 -17.60 14.76 18.80
N ALA A 403 -17.48 14.95 17.48
CA ALA A 403 -18.07 14.04 16.49
C ALA A 403 -17.50 12.61 16.58
N TRP A 404 -16.22 12.47 16.95
CA TRP A 404 -15.51 11.19 17.02
C TRP A 404 -15.44 10.58 18.43
N ALA A 405 -15.90 11.28 19.46
CA ALA A 405 -15.88 10.77 20.83
C ALA A 405 -16.68 9.46 20.96
N GLY A 406 -17.82 9.34 20.25
CA GLY A 406 -18.61 8.10 20.21
C GLY A 406 -17.86 6.92 19.60
N MET A 407 -17.13 7.14 18.49
CA MET A 407 -16.27 6.12 17.89
C MET A 407 -15.21 5.62 18.89
N TRP A 408 -14.57 6.55 19.59
CA TRP A 408 -13.55 6.21 20.56
C TRP A 408 -14.12 5.46 21.77
N ALA A 409 -15.31 5.82 22.25
CA ALA A 409 -15.98 5.09 23.31
C ALA A 409 -16.19 3.61 22.89
N LEU A 410 -16.81 3.39 21.73
CA LEU A 410 -17.13 2.06 21.21
C LEU A 410 -15.89 1.21 20.92
N THR A 411 -14.84 1.79 20.33
CA THR A 411 -13.76 0.99 19.72
C THR A 411 -12.39 1.20 20.37
N GLY A 412 -12.22 2.27 21.15
CA GLY A 412 -10.92 2.71 21.64
C GLY A 412 -10.00 3.30 20.58
N GLN A 413 -10.47 3.36 19.33
CA GLN A 413 -9.73 3.87 18.19
C GLN A 413 -10.29 5.23 17.74
N LEU A 414 -9.40 6.06 17.24
CA LEU A 414 -9.72 7.27 16.49
C LEU A 414 -9.18 7.06 15.06
N ASP A 415 -9.68 7.84 14.11
CA ASP A 415 -9.31 7.74 12.68
C ASP A 415 -7.82 7.45 12.45
N GLU A 416 -7.52 6.32 11.81
CA GLU A 416 -6.18 5.81 11.49
C GLU A 416 -5.32 6.79 10.66
N ARG A 417 -5.93 7.74 9.93
CA ARG A 417 -5.18 8.76 9.16
C ARG A 417 -5.06 10.11 9.87
N ALA A 418 -5.85 10.36 10.93
CA ALA A 418 -5.55 11.42 11.89
C ALA A 418 -4.30 11.10 12.74
N VAL A 419 -3.80 9.86 12.69
CA VAL A 419 -2.54 9.44 13.33
C VAL A 419 -1.29 9.89 12.54
N ASN A 420 -1.44 10.28 11.27
CA ASN A 420 -0.34 10.80 10.47
C ASN A 420 -0.16 12.33 10.57
N ASP A 421 -1.07 13.03 11.28
CA ASP A 421 -0.94 14.43 11.67
C ASP A 421 -1.04 14.49 13.22
N ALA A 422 0.12 14.47 13.88
CA ALA A 422 0.30 14.62 15.33
C ALA A 422 -0.30 13.54 16.27
N SER A 423 0.54 12.54 16.59
CA SER A 423 0.61 11.86 17.90
C SER A 423 -0.61 11.06 18.41
N VAL A 424 -0.34 9.83 18.85
CA VAL A 424 -1.19 9.02 19.75
C VAL A 424 -1.36 9.68 21.15
N VAL A 425 -0.99 10.96 21.29
CA VAL A 425 -0.98 11.76 22.54
C VAL A 425 -2.26 12.58 22.74
N SER A 426 -3.08 12.90 21.74
CA SER A 426 -4.15 13.91 21.92
C SER A 426 -5.53 13.41 22.43
N ILE A 427 -5.63 12.19 22.97
CA ILE A 427 -6.89 11.73 23.63
C ILE A 427 -7.08 12.43 24.98
N ILE A 428 -6.00 12.57 25.76
CA ILE A 428 -6.05 13.24 27.06
C ILE A 428 -5.77 14.70 26.83
N ASN A 429 -6.71 15.56 27.24
CA ASN A 429 -6.49 17.00 27.24
C ASN A 429 -5.21 17.33 28.03
N ASP A 430 -4.32 18.15 27.49
CA ASP A 430 -3.00 18.45 28.08
C ASP A 430 -3.05 18.96 29.53
N ARG A 431 -4.21 19.49 29.95
CA ARG A 431 -4.45 20.02 31.30
C ARG A 431 -5.23 19.06 32.19
N SER A 432 -5.35 17.79 31.81
CA SER A 432 -6.10 16.74 32.51
C SER A 432 -5.21 15.52 32.79
N LYS A 433 -5.53 14.77 33.85
CA LYS A 433 -4.79 13.55 34.22
C LYS A 433 -5.34 12.29 33.52
N ASN A 434 -6.59 12.37 33.08
CA ASN A 434 -7.31 11.30 32.41
C ASN A 434 -8.29 11.88 31.38
N ALA A 435 -8.61 11.07 30.39
CA ALA A 435 -9.76 11.26 29.50
C ALA A 435 -10.82 10.22 29.85
N GLU A 436 -12.07 10.61 29.77
CA GLU A 436 -13.22 9.75 30.00
C GLU A 436 -14.30 10.11 28.98
N VAL A 437 -14.85 9.09 28.33
CA VAL A 437 -16.00 9.21 27.45
C VAL A 437 -16.99 8.12 27.82
N THR A 438 -18.22 8.51 28.10
CA THR A 438 -19.34 7.59 28.33
C THR A 438 -20.39 7.82 27.24
N LEU A 439 -20.69 6.79 26.48
CA LEU A 439 -21.67 6.78 25.41
C LEU A 439 -22.89 5.97 25.85
N ARG A 440 -24.08 6.52 25.64
CA ARG A 440 -25.36 5.89 25.94
C ARG A 440 -26.20 5.77 24.68
N GLY A 441 -26.95 4.69 24.57
CA GLY A 441 -27.78 4.46 23.40
C GLY A 441 -28.58 3.17 23.50
N LYS A 442 -29.11 2.74 22.35
CA LYS A 442 -29.78 1.45 22.19
C LYS A 442 -29.11 0.61 21.13
N VAL A 443 -29.03 -0.69 21.38
CA VAL A 443 -28.58 -1.69 20.43
C VAL A 443 -29.65 -2.78 20.34
N ASN A 444 -30.29 -2.91 19.18
CA ASN A 444 -31.42 -3.83 18.98
C ASN A 444 -32.51 -3.65 20.05
N GLU A 445 -32.93 -2.40 20.30
CA GLU A 445 -33.89 -1.98 21.33
C GLU A 445 -33.46 -2.15 22.79
N ARG A 446 -32.26 -2.69 23.04
CA ARG A 446 -31.71 -2.86 24.39
C ARG A 446 -30.85 -1.66 24.77
N ASP A 447 -31.03 -1.15 25.98
CA ASP A 447 -30.27 0.02 26.44
C ASP A 447 -28.81 -0.38 26.67
N PHE A 448 -27.85 0.41 26.20
CA PHE A 448 -26.44 0.18 26.46
C PHE A 448 -25.73 1.41 27.01
N VAL A 449 -24.67 1.15 27.79
CA VAL A 449 -23.73 2.16 28.26
C VAL A 449 -22.31 1.65 28.08
N VAL A 450 -21.53 2.33 27.25
CA VAL A 450 -20.08 2.09 27.13
C VAL A 450 -19.35 3.25 27.79
N SER A 451 -18.53 2.96 28.79
CA SER A 451 -17.62 3.94 29.37
C SER A 451 -16.17 3.53 29.16
N ARG A 452 -15.39 4.45 28.58
CA ARG A 452 -13.96 4.27 28.34
C ARG A 452 -13.19 5.39 29.00
N SER A 453 -12.16 5.04 29.76
CA SER A 453 -11.23 6.01 30.31
C SER A 453 -9.78 5.65 30.01
N LYS A 454 -8.95 6.66 29.82
CA LYS A 454 -7.52 6.54 29.55
C LYS A 454 -6.74 7.50 30.44
N THR A 455 -5.76 6.95 31.16
CA THR A 455 -4.69 7.70 31.81
C THR A 455 -3.40 7.51 31.02
N LYS A 456 -2.30 8.12 31.45
CA LYS A 456 -0.98 7.90 30.84
C LYS A 456 -0.52 6.44 30.88
N THR A 457 -1.01 5.64 31.83
CA THR A 457 -0.49 4.29 32.11
C THR A 457 -1.55 3.20 32.06
N LYS A 458 -2.85 3.55 32.08
CA LYS A 458 -3.94 2.57 32.15
C LYS A 458 -5.10 2.97 31.27
N THR A 459 -5.73 1.98 30.67
CA THR A 459 -7.03 2.10 30.02
C THR A 459 -8.04 1.30 30.82
N ARG A 460 -9.26 1.83 30.99
CA ARG A 460 -10.40 1.10 31.55
C ARG A 460 -11.55 1.14 30.55
N LEU A 461 -12.28 0.05 30.50
CA LEU A 461 -13.45 -0.14 29.66
C LEU A 461 -14.50 -0.83 30.52
N SER A 462 -15.73 -0.34 30.44
CA SER A 462 -16.89 -0.98 31.05
C SER A 462 -18.06 -0.91 30.08
N PHE A 463 -18.87 -1.95 30.09
CA PHE A 463 -20.01 -2.10 29.19
C PHE A 463 -21.21 -2.64 29.94
N PHE A 464 -22.33 -1.95 29.84
CA PHE A 464 -23.59 -2.35 30.46
C PHE A 464 -24.66 -2.49 29.38
N VAL A 465 -25.52 -3.49 29.51
CA VAL A 465 -26.69 -3.72 28.66
C VAL A 465 -27.91 -3.97 29.54
N ASP A 466 -28.99 -3.21 29.34
CA ASP A 466 -30.21 -3.21 30.18
C ASP A 466 -29.90 -3.10 31.69
N GLY A 467 -28.86 -2.33 32.03
CA GLY A 467 -28.38 -2.15 33.41
C GLY A 467 -27.56 -3.32 33.97
N LYS A 468 -27.38 -4.42 33.23
CA LYS A 468 -26.50 -5.53 33.60
C LYS A 468 -25.06 -5.24 33.16
N ASP A 469 -24.09 -5.50 34.05
CA ASP A 469 -22.67 -5.37 33.75
C ASP A 469 -22.23 -6.54 32.86
N GLU A 470 -21.83 -6.24 31.63
CA GLU A 470 -21.27 -7.18 30.65
C GLU A 470 -19.75 -6.97 30.50
N THR A 471 -19.11 -6.26 31.45
CA THR A 471 -17.66 -6.07 31.48
C THR A 471 -16.94 -7.37 31.84
N LEU A 472 -16.00 -7.80 31.00
CA LEU A 472 -15.22 -9.02 31.19
C LEU A 472 -13.90 -8.75 31.92
N GLN A 473 -13.17 -9.83 32.27
CA GLN A 473 -11.93 -9.77 33.05
C GLN A 473 -10.86 -8.89 32.40
N THR A 474 -10.81 -8.86 31.06
CA THR A 474 -9.88 -7.99 30.33
C THR A 474 -10.64 -6.98 29.46
N ALA A 475 -10.00 -5.84 29.22
CA ALA A 475 -10.51 -4.84 28.29
C ALA A 475 -10.55 -5.36 26.85
N LYS A 476 -9.74 -6.36 26.51
CA LYS A 476 -9.76 -7.00 25.19
C LYS A 476 -11.02 -7.83 25.02
N ASP A 477 -11.34 -8.69 25.98
CA ASP A 477 -12.53 -9.54 25.89
C ASP A 477 -13.80 -8.69 25.94
N THR A 478 -13.83 -7.64 26.79
CA THR A 478 -14.93 -6.67 26.81
C THR A 478 -15.09 -5.96 25.45
N GLN A 479 -13.99 -5.66 24.76
CA GLN A 479 -14.03 -5.06 23.44
C GLN A 479 -14.62 -6.01 22.39
N GLU A 480 -14.35 -7.31 22.49
CA GLU A 480 -14.92 -8.33 21.59
C GLU A 480 -16.44 -8.39 21.74
N VAL A 481 -16.97 -8.34 22.96
CA VAL A 481 -18.42 -8.24 23.23
C VAL A 481 -19.02 -6.97 22.62
N ILE A 482 -18.38 -5.82 22.79
CA ILE A 482 -18.86 -4.56 22.17
C ILE A 482 -18.81 -4.63 20.65
N ASN A 483 -17.77 -5.24 20.06
CA ASN A 483 -17.65 -5.38 18.62
C ASN A 483 -18.75 -6.27 18.04
N GLU A 484 -19.10 -7.34 18.74
CA GLU A 484 -20.17 -8.25 18.35
C GLU A 484 -21.55 -7.58 18.44
N MET A 485 -21.80 -6.84 19.53
CA MET A 485 -23.11 -6.21 19.75
C MET A 485 -23.30 -4.91 18.95
N CYS A 486 -22.33 -3.99 19.01
CA CYS A 486 -22.45 -2.63 18.48
C CYS A 486 -21.71 -2.42 17.15
N GLY A 487 -20.88 -3.38 16.73
CA GLY A 487 -20.08 -3.31 15.51
C GLY A 487 -18.61 -2.96 15.78
N SER A 488 -17.73 -3.50 14.93
CA SER A 488 -16.29 -3.24 14.98
C SER A 488 -15.91 -1.84 14.45
N TYR A 489 -14.67 -1.39 14.72
CA TYR A 489 -14.11 -0.18 14.12
C TYR A 489 -14.23 -0.18 12.58
N SER A 490 -13.95 -1.32 11.94
CA SER A 490 -14.00 -1.43 10.48
C SER A 490 -15.41 -1.21 9.92
N THR A 491 -16.43 -1.66 10.64
CA THR A 491 -17.84 -1.48 10.30
C THR A 491 -18.29 -0.03 10.58
N LEU A 492 -18.04 0.46 11.79
CA LEU A 492 -18.50 1.77 12.25
C LEU A 492 -17.88 2.92 11.46
N SER A 493 -16.59 2.84 11.08
CA SER A 493 -15.90 3.87 10.28
C SER A 493 -16.41 4.00 8.84
N ARG A 494 -17.16 3.01 8.35
CA ARG A 494 -17.70 2.98 6.99
C ARG A 494 -19.20 3.27 6.91
N CYS A 495 -19.93 3.05 8.01
CA CYS A 495 -21.38 3.14 8.01
C CYS A 495 -21.95 4.23 8.92
N VAL A 496 -21.23 4.60 10.00
CA VAL A 496 -21.76 5.50 11.04
C VAL A 496 -20.90 6.76 11.19
N PHE A 497 -19.58 6.59 11.28
CA PHE A 497 -18.63 7.68 11.50
C PHE A 497 -17.79 7.92 10.24
N LEU A 498 -18.33 8.72 9.33
CA LEU A 498 -17.67 9.05 8.06
C LEU A 498 -16.70 10.22 8.26
N ASN A 499 -15.42 10.02 7.95
CA ASN A 499 -14.43 11.09 8.05
C ASN A 499 -14.49 12.04 6.84
N GLN A 500 -13.79 13.18 6.95
CA GLN A 500 -13.73 14.20 5.90
C GLN A 500 -12.90 13.82 4.66
N PHE A 501 -12.22 12.66 4.68
CA PHE A 501 -11.26 12.21 3.66
C PHE A 501 -11.64 10.86 2.99
N MET A 502 -12.65 10.14 3.49
CA MET A 502 -13.04 8.77 3.12
C MET A 502 -14.24 8.72 2.19
N SER A 503 -14.90 9.85 1.92
CA SER A 503 -15.97 9.90 0.91
C SER A 503 -15.48 9.48 -0.48
N GLY A 504 -14.16 9.46 -0.72
CA GLY A 504 -13.52 8.86 -1.89
C GLY A 504 -13.25 7.36 -1.74
N ASP A 505 -12.53 6.91 -0.70
CA ASP A 505 -11.88 5.58 -0.67
C ASP A 505 -12.80 4.36 -0.91
N MET A 506 -14.07 4.38 -0.47
CA MET A 506 -15.02 3.29 -0.78
C MET A 506 -15.54 3.36 -2.22
N LEU A 507 -15.74 4.58 -2.75
CA LEU A 507 -16.27 4.83 -4.09
C LEU A 507 -15.18 4.88 -5.17
N SER A 508 -13.93 5.08 -4.78
CA SER A 508 -12.73 5.12 -5.63
C SER A 508 -11.81 3.92 -5.42
N GLY A 509 -12.18 3.01 -4.51
CA GLY A 509 -11.46 1.77 -4.27
C GLY A 509 -11.60 0.81 -5.45
N SER A 510 -10.68 -0.14 -5.58
CA SER A 510 -10.85 -1.25 -6.52
C SER A 510 -12.01 -2.15 -6.09
N ASP A 511 -12.61 -2.88 -7.02
CA ASP A 511 -13.66 -3.87 -6.72
C ASP A 511 -13.24 -4.85 -5.63
N SER A 512 -11.96 -5.23 -5.58
CA SER A 512 -11.42 -6.08 -4.52
C SER A 512 -11.48 -5.41 -3.16
N SER A 513 -11.12 -4.12 -3.07
CA SER A 513 -11.16 -3.37 -1.81
C SER A 513 -12.59 -3.06 -1.36
N LEU A 514 -13.49 -2.82 -2.31
CA LEU A 514 -14.91 -2.64 -2.06
C LEU A 514 -15.55 -3.95 -1.58
N LEU A 515 -15.23 -5.08 -2.23
CA LEU A 515 -15.69 -6.41 -1.83
C LEU A 515 -15.16 -6.79 -0.45
N GLU A 516 -13.90 -6.47 -0.13
CA GLU A 516 -13.37 -6.67 1.22
C GLU A 516 -14.12 -5.83 2.26
N ALA A 517 -14.45 -4.57 1.93
CA ALA A 517 -15.22 -3.70 2.82
C ALA A 517 -16.66 -4.22 3.00
N LEU A 518 -17.34 -4.59 1.91
CA LEU A 518 -18.70 -5.14 1.93
C LEU A 518 -18.76 -6.51 2.61
N SER A 519 -17.70 -7.32 2.53
CA SER A 519 -17.63 -8.63 3.20
C SER A 519 -17.73 -8.55 4.72
N LYS A 520 -17.47 -7.37 5.29
CA LYS A 520 -17.60 -7.10 6.73
C LYS A 520 -19.00 -6.62 7.11
N LEU A 521 -19.87 -6.37 6.13
CA LEU A 521 -21.23 -5.83 6.29
C LEU A 521 -22.30 -6.80 5.78
N ALA A 522 -21.96 -7.69 4.86
CA ALA A 522 -22.83 -8.67 4.26
C ALA A 522 -22.18 -10.06 4.31
N ASP A 523 -23.00 -11.12 4.42
CA ASP A 523 -22.55 -12.51 4.31
C ASP A 523 -22.13 -12.80 2.86
N VAL A 524 -20.86 -12.51 2.55
CA VAL A 524 -20.26 -12.86 1.27
C VAL A 524 -19.66 -14.27 1.28
N ASP A 525 -19.56 -14.92 2.45
CA ASP A 525 -18.88 -16.19 2.58
C ASP A 525 -19.67 -17.31 1.90
N LYS A 526 -21.01 -17.22 1.94
CA LYS A 526 -21.89 -18.05 1.10
C LYS A 526 -21.51 -17.98 -0.38
N PHE A 527 -21.21 -16.79 -0.89
CA PHE A 527 -20.83 -16.59 -2.30
C PHE A 527 -19.39 -17.05 -2.58
N ARG A 528 -18.48 -16.89 -1.63
CA ARG A 528 -17.09 -17.39 -1.74
C ARG A 528 -17.06 -18.91 -1.83
N GLU A 529 -17.84 -19.60 -1.00
CA GLU A 529 -17.92 -21.06 -1.02
C GLU A 529 -18.61 -21.55 -2.30
N ALA A 530 -19.70 -20.92 -2.74
CA ALA A 530 -20.33 -21.23 -4.02
C ALA A 530 -19.35 -21.07 -5.19
N ARG A 531 -18.54 -19.99 -5.20
CA ARG A 531 -17.50 -19.78 -6.22
C ARG A 531 -16.45 -20.89 -6.19
N LYS A 532 -16.03 -21.32 -5.00
CA LYS A 532 -15.06 -22.39 -4.84
C LYS A 532 -15.58 -23.71 -5.44
N ILE A 533 -16.80 -24.11 -5.11
CA ILE A 533 -17.45 -25.31 -5.66
C ILE A 533 -17.49 -25.25 -7.19
N CYS A 534 -17.97 -24.14 -7.76
CA CYS A 534 -18.02 -23.98 -9.22
C CYS A 534 -16.62 -24.02 -9.86
N SER A 535 -15.60 -23.47 -9.20
CA SER A 535 -14.23 -23.47 -9.70
C SER A 535 -13.59 -24.86 -9.68
N GLU A 536 -13.90 -25.68 -8.67
CA GLU A 536 -13.43 -27.06 -8.57
C GLU A 536 -14.07 -27.94 -9.64
N GLU A 537 -15.40 -27.84 -9.81
CA GLU A 537 -16.12 -28.54 -10.88
C GLU A 537 -15.62 -28.16 -12.28
N ALA A 538 -15.41 -26.86 -12.54
CA ALA A 538 -14.89 -26.39 -13.83
C ALA A 538 -13.50 -26.97 -14.13
N ARG A 539 -12.65 -27.11 -13.11
CA ARG A 539 -11.32 -27.70 -13.25
C ARG A 539 -11.38 -29.18 -13.58
N GLU A 540 -12.29 -29.94 -12.97
CA GLU A 540 -12.48 -31.36 -13.28
C GLU A 540 -13.04 -31.57 -14.68
N LEU A 541 -14.06 -30.80 -15.09
CA LEU A 541 -14.59 -30.84 -16.46
C LEU A 541 -13.53 -30.47 -17.51
N GLN A 542 -12.64 -29.52 -17.20
CA GLN A 542 -11.54 -29.16 -18.09
C GLN A 542 -10.51 -30.29 -18.22
N LYS A 543 -10.20 -31.01 -17.14
CA LYS A 543 -9.33 -32.21 -17.19
C LYS A 543 -9.98 -33.30 -18.04
N GLU A 544 -11.27 -33.56 -17.83
CA GLU A 544 -12.01 -34.57 -18.59
C GLU A 544 -12.04 -34.22 -20.08
N ARG A 545 -12.30 -32.95 -20.44
CA ARG A 545 -12.25 -32.46 -21.82
C ARG A 545 -10.89 -32.70 -22.45
N LEU A 546 -9.80 -32.33 -21.76
CA LEU A 546 -8.43 -32.54 -22.25
C LEU A 546 -8.11 -34.03 -22.43
N SER A 547 -8.60 -34.90 -21.54
CA SER A 547 -8.45 -36.35 -21.67
C SER A 547 -9.20 -36.89 -22.89
N LEU A 548 -10.42 -36.41 -23.16
CA LEU A 548 -11.22 -36.82 -24.31
C LEU A 548 -10.61 -36.31 -25.63
N GLU A 549 -10.13 -35.06 -25.67
CA GLU A 549 -9.42 -34.49 -26.81
C GLU A 549 -8.14 -35.28 -27.12
N GLY A 550 -7.37 -35.64 -26.08
CA GLY A 550 -6.21 -36.53 -26.19
C GLY A 550 -6.59 -37.89 -26.78
N GLY A 551 -7.63 -38.55 -26.24
CA GLY A 551 -8.10 -39.84 -26.76
C GLY A 551 -8.60 -39.77 -28.22
N LEU A 552 -9.28 -38.68 -28.60
CA LEU A 552 -9.76 -38.45 -29.96
C LEU A 552 -8.59 -38.29 -30.94
N SER A 553 -7.57 -37.51 -30.57
CA SER A 553 -6.39 -37.29 -31.41
C SER A 553 -5.61 -38.59 -31.70
N VAL A 554 -5.50 -39.48 -30.70
CA VAL A 554 -4.88 -40.81 -30.88
C VAL A 554 -5.68 -41.64 -31.89
N ARG A 555 -7.01 -41.70 -31.74
CA ARG A 555 -7.88 -42.49 -32.65
C ARG A 555 -7.86 -41.96 -34.08
N ILE A 556 -7.86 -40.64 -34.27
CA ILE A 556 -7.72 -40.03 -35.60
C ILE A 556 -6.39 -40.41 -36.24
N ASN A 557 -5.31 -40.45 -35.46
CA ASN A 557 -4.00 -40.85 -35.96
C ASN A 557 -3.94 -42.36 -36.29
N ASP A 558 -4.59 -43.21 -35.50
CA ASP A 558 -4.70 -44.65 -35.77
C ASP A 558 -5.50 -44.93 -37.05
N GLU A 559 -6.61 -44.22 -37.27
CA GLU A 559 -7.39 -44.32 -38.52
C GLU A 559 -6.58 -43.85 -39.74
N ARG A 560 -5.79 -42.77 -39.60
CA ARG A 560 -4.91 -42.28 -40.66
C ARG A 560 -3.84 -43.32 -41.02
N ILE A 561 -3.22 -43.94 -40.02
CA ILE A 561 -2.23 -45.00 -40.24
C ILE A 561 -2.89 -46.22 -40.91
N ALA A 562 -4.11 -46.59 -40.50
CA ALA A 562 -4.83 -47.70 -41.12
C ALA A 562 -5.16 -47.44 -42.60
N MET A 563 -5.48 -46.18 -42.98
CA MET A 563 -5.71 -45.77 -44.37
C MET A 563 -4.42 -45.72 -45.21
N GLU A 564 -3.26 -45.43 -44.60
CA GLU A 564 -1.96 -45.43 -45.31
C GLU A 564 -1.42 -46.85 -45.58
N VAL A 565 -1.95 -47.86 -44.86
CA VAL A 565 -1.52 -49.27 -44.96
C VAL A 565 -2.48 -50.13 -45.81
N SER A 566 -3.66 -49.60 -46.17
CA SER A 566 -4.62 -50.21 -47.12
C SER A 566 -4.43 -49.68 -48.54
#